data_AF-A0A8T9S972-F1
#
_entry.id   AF-A0A8T9S972-F1
#
_cell.length_a   1.000
_cell.length_b   1.000
_cell.length_c   1.000
_cell.angle_alpha   90.00
_cell.angle_beta   90.00
_cell.angle_gamma   90.00
#
_symmetry.space_group_name_H-M   'P 1'
#
loop_
_entity.id
_entity.type
_entity.pdbx_description
1 polymer ?
#
loop_
_entity_poly.entity_id
_entity_poly.type
_entity_poly.pdbx_seq_one_letter_code
_entity_poly.pdbx_strand_id
1 'polypeptide(L)'
;MSLKTTLTACLAAALLLAQPAAAQKLPKKKAVLKAMTLTNDYFMAKWPDTGKEIVTNKTRPSHIWTRGVYYEGLMALYRTDKQPRYYEYAVDWGQSHKWGIRNGITDRNADNQCAGQTYLELYQIDPKPERLHDIKAAVDNMVASDKVDDWNWIDALQMAMPVFAKLAVITKDNAYYEKMYAMYNNSKTREGGNGLYNPQDKLWWRDKDFVPPYKEPNGEDCYWSRGNGWVVAALVRVLDVMPKDAPHRAEYEQMYLAMMQALPPLQRPDGFWNVSLHDATHFGGKEMTGTALFTYGMAWGLNNGLLDKKQYEPIIAKAWQGMVKDCIHKDGFLGYVQGTGKEPKDSQPVSYTSKPDFEDYGLGCFLLAGSEVYKLK
;
A
#
# COMPACT_ATOMS: atom_id res chain seq x y z
N MET A 1 -73.89 -26.31 10.50
CA MET A 1 -73.01 -26.68 9.36
C MET A 1 -72.69 -25.43 8.57
N SER A 2 -71.53 -24.81 8.79
CA SER A 2 -70.77 -23.99 7.84
C SER A 2 -69.68 -23.22 8.60
N LEU A 3 -68.44 -23.66 8.39
CA LEU A 3 -67.19 -23.06 8.83
C LEU A 3 -66.99 -21.69 8.15
N LYS A 4 -66.60 -20.66 8.92
CA LYS A 4 -65.82 -19.54 8.38
C LYS A 4 -64.38 -19.67 8.85
N THR A 5 -63.55 -20.02 7.88
CA THR A 5 -62.12 -20.27 7.94
C THR A 5 -61.36 -18.96 8.21
N THR A 6 -60.60 -18.91 9.30
CA THR A 6 -59.57 -17.88 9.52
C THR A 6 -58.25 -18.43 9.00
N LEU A 7 -57.77 -17.91 7.87
CA LEU A 7 -56.44 -18.21 7.35
C LEU A 7 -55.43 -17.31 8.07
N THR A 8 -54.70 -17.86 9.03
CA THR A 8 -53.51 -17.21 9.60
C THR A 8 -52.30 -17.73 8.86
N ALA A 9 -51.80 -16.94 7.90
CA ALA A 9 -50.56 -17.23 7.19
C ALA A 9 -49.38 -17.05 8.17
N CYS A 10 -48.79 -18.16 8.61
CA CYS A 10 -47.51 -18.15 9.31
C CYS A 10 -46.39 -17.90 8.29
N LEU A 11 -45.82 -16.68 8.29
CA LEU A 11 -44.53 -16.43 7.66
C LEU A 11 -43.44 -17.10 8.53
N ALA A 12 -42.98 -18.27 8.12
CA ALA A 12 -41.76 -18.86 8.65
C ALA A 12 -40.57 -18.11 8.04
N ALA A 13 -40.06 -17.11 8.77
CA ALA A 13 -38.77 -16.50 8.47
C ALA A 13 -37.67 -17.56 8.65
N ALA A 14 -37.09 -18.02 7.55
CA ALA A 14 -35.90 -18.83 7.57
C ALA A 14 -34.72 -17.97 8.06
N LEU A 15 -34.47 -17.99 9.36
CA LEU A 15 -33.21 -17.56 9.95
C LEU A 15 -32.12 -18.52 9.46
N LEU A 16 -31.46 -18.16 8.36
CA LEU A 16 -30.17 -18.71 7.99
C LEU A 16 -29.18 -18.32 9.10
N LEU A 17 -29.04 -19.19 10.09
CA LEU A 17 -27.96 -19.13 11.06
C LEU A 17 -26.65 -19.25 10.27
N ALA A 18 -26.00 -18.11 10.02
CA ALA A 18 -24.63 -18.07 9.54
C ALA A 18 -23.79 -18.85 10.56
N GLN A 19 -23.32 -20.04 10.18
CA GLN A 19 -22.36 -20.77 10.99
C GLN A 19 -21.16 -19.86 11.22
N PRO A 20 -20.64 -19.75 12.46
CA PRO A 20 -19.43 -18.99 12.69
C PRO A 20 -18.33 -19.66 11.88
N ALA A 21 -17.89 -18.99 10.82
CA ALA A 21 -16.69 -19.38 10.10
C ALA A 21 -15.60 -19.50 11.15
N ALA A 22 -15.08 -20.71 11.36
CA ALA A 22 -14.00 -20.94 12.32
C ALA A 22 -12.93 -19.88 12.08
N ALA A 23 -12.65 -19.05 13.10
CA ALA A 23 -11.73 -17.93 12.96
C ALA A 23 -10.40 -18.47 12.39
N GLN A 24 -10.07 -18.05 11.16
CA GLN A 24 -8.83 -18.45 10.53
C GLN A 24 -7.68 -17.95 11.41
N LYS A 25 -6.84 -18.86 11.88
CA LYS A 25 -5.68 -18.53 12.71
C LYS A 25 -4.56 -17.97 11.83
N LEU A 26 -3.72 -17.11 12.39
CA LEU A 26 -2.51 -16.69 11.68
C LEU A 26 -1.66 -17.92 11.27
N PRO A 27 -1.07 -17.92 10.07
CA PRO A 27 -0.20 -19.00 9.65
C PRO A 27 1.11 -19.02 10.45
N LYS A 28 1.77 -20.17 10.47
CA LYS A 28 3.11 -20.30 11.07
C LYS A 28 4.11 -19.42 10.32
N LYS A 29 5.04 -18.79 11.05
CA LYS A 29 6.13 -17.95 10.49
C LYS A 29 6.87 -18.58 9.31
N LYS A 30 7.19 -19.88 9.40
CA LYS A 30 7.83 -20.65 8.32
C LYS A 30 7.02 -20.67 7.02
N ALA A 31 5.69 -20.72 7.10
CA ALA A 31 4.82 -20.68 5.93
C ALA A 31 4.76 -19.28 5.31
N VAL A 32 4.73 -18.23 6.14
CA VAL A 32 4.79 -16.83 5.68
C VAL A 32 6.10 -16.56 4.94
N LEU A 33 7.24 -16.92 5.55
CA LEU A 33 8.56 -16.75 4.94
C LEU A 33 8.71 -17.55 3.64
N LYS A 34 8.19 -18.78 3.60
CA LYS A 34 8.20 -19.61 2.38
C LYS A 34 7.44 -18.92 1.23
N ALA A 35 6.28 -18.34 1.50
CA ALA A 35 5.49 -17.63 0.48
C ALA A 35 6.24 -16.41 -0.05
N MET A 36 6.80 -15.56 0.84
CA MET A 36 7.60 -14.39 0.44
C MET A 36 8.86 -14.77 -0.35
N THR A 37 9.56 -15.83 0.09
CA THR A 37 10.78 -16.29 -0.58
C THR A 37 10.46 -16.79 -1.99
N LEU A 38 9.42 -17.61 -2.14
CA LEU A 38 9.00 -18.13 -3.45
C LEU A 38 8.66 -17.01 -4.45
N THR A 39 7.88 -16.02 -4.03
CA THR A 39 7.46 -14.94 -4.92
C THR A 39 8.61 -13.98 -5.25
N ASN A 40 9.53 -13.76 -4.30
CA ASN A 40 10.74 -12.98 -4.57
C ASN A 40 11.75 -13.73 -5.45
N ASP A 41 11.90 -15.05 -5.27
CA ASP A 41 12.77 -15.89 -6.10
C ASP A 41 12.35 -15.88 -7.57
N TYR A 42 11.05 -16.00 -7.84
CA TYR A 42 10.48 -15.82 -9.17
C TYR A 42 10.95 -14.50 -9.80
N PHE A 43 10.82 -13.40 -9.05
CA PHE A 43 11.10 -12.07 -9.58
C PHE A 43 12.59 -11.83 -9.81
N MET A 44 13.46 -12.18 -8.86
CA MET A 44 14.91 -12.06 -9.02
C MET A 44 15.44 -12.96 -10.15
N ALA A 45 14.86 -14.14 -10.35
CA ALA A 45 15.20 -15.01 -11.48
C ALA A 45 14.79 -14.41 -12.83
N LYS A 46 13.66 -13.71 -12.88
CA LYS A 46 13.17 -13.02 -14.08
C LYS A 46 13.91 -11.72 -14.38
N TRP A 47 14.40 -11.03 -13.35
CA TRP A 47 15.08 -9.72 -13.44
C TRP A 47 16.52 -9.76 -12.90
N PRO A 48 17.41 -10.64 -13.37
CA PRO A 48 18.76 -10.77 -12.81
C PRO A 48 19.62 -9.51 -12.99
N ASP A 49 19.34 -8.71 -14.03
CA ASP A 49 19.93 -7.38 -14.23
C ASP A 49 19.03 -6.32 -13.59
N THR A 50 19.50 -5.75 -12.48
CA THR A 50 18.75 -4.77 -11.68
C THR A 50 18.57 -3.44 -12.39
N GLY A 51 19.50 -3.07 -13.28
CA GLY A 51 19.47 -1.82 -14.05
C GLY A 51 18.65 -1.91 -15.32
N LYS A 52 18.23 -3.13 -15.73
CA LYS A 52 17.54 -3.37 -16.99
C LYS A 52 16.26 -2.52 -17.12
N GLU A 53 16.16 -1.81 -18.23
CA GLU A 53 14.99 -1.00 -18.56
C GLU A 53 13.70 -1.85 -18.60
N ILE A 54 12.60 -1.21 -18.22
CA ILE A 54 11.28 -1.82 -18.24
C ILE A 54 10.58 -1.45 -19.55
N VAL A 55 10.27 -2.46 -20.35
CA VAL A 55 9.60 -2.31 -21.65
C VAL A 55 8.16 -2.78 -21.52
N THR A 56 7.23 -1.82 -21.57
CA THR A 56 5.79 -2.11 -21.70
C THR A 56 5.27 -1.50 -23.00
N ASN A 57 4.41 -0.47 -22.94
CA ASN A 57 4.02 0.35 -24.09
C ASN A 57 5.12 1.36 -24.50
N LYS A 58 6.07 1.63 -23.60
CA LYS A 58 7.27 2.43 -23.84
C LYS A 58 8.38 1.92 -22.95
N THR A 59 9.62 2.22 -23.33
CA THR A 59 10.80 1.95 -22.51
C THR A 59 10.89 2.97 -21.37
N ARG A 60 11.18 2.48 -20.16
CA ARG A 60 11.39 3.30 -18.96
C ARG A 60 12.63 2.80 -18.22
N PRO A 61 13.37 3.68 -17.52
CA PRO A 61 14.41 3.23 -16.60
C PRO A 61 13.79 2.40 -15.46
N SER A 62 14.58 1.54 -14.82
CA SER A 62 14.09 0.70 -13.72
C SER A 62 14.02 1.42 -12.36
N HIS A 63 14.37 2.71 -12.26
CA HIS A 63 14.19 3.51 -11.03
C HIS A 63 12.87 4.32 -11.00
N ILE A 64 11.82 3.82 -11.65
CA ILE A 64 10.46 4.35 -11.52
C ILE A 64 9.76 3.83 -10.25
N TRP A 65 8.66 4.47 -9.86
CA TRP A 65 7.91 4.14 -8.64
C TRP A 65 7.56 2.66 -8.50
N THR A 66 7.20 1.97 -9.60
CA THR A 66 6.76 0.56 -9.53
C THR A 66 7.87 -0.34 -8.99
N ARG A 67 9.10 -0.13 -9.48
CA ARG A 67 10.28 -0.85 -9.02
C ARG A 67 10.76 -0.33 -7.67
N GLY A 68 10.58 0.95 -7.37
CA GLY A 68 10.81 1.51 -6.04
C GLY A 68 10.04 0.76 -4.97
N VAL A 69 8.73 0.56 -5.16
CA VAL A 69 7.87 -0.21 -4.24
C VAL A 69 8.34 -1.66 -4.11
N TYR A 70 8.79 -2.31 -5.19
CA TYR A 70 9.39 -3.64 -5.10
C TYR A 70 10.58 -3.65 -4.12
N TYR A 71 11.51 -2.71 -4.25
CA TYR A 71 12.68 -2.67 -3.38
C TYR A 71 12.34 -2.33 -1.93
N GLU A 72 11.28 -1.55 -1.68
CA GLU A 72 10.75 -1.36 -0.33
C GLU A 72 10.32 -2.69 0.31
N GLY A 73 9.64 -3.54 -0.46
CA GLY A 73 9.25 -4.89 -0.05
C GLY A 73 10.45 -5.83 0.11
N LEU A 74 11.42 -5.78 -0.81
CA LEU A 74 12.65 -6.57 -0.72
C LEU A 74 13.45 -6.23 0.55
N MET A 75 13.57 -4.95 0.87
CA MET A 75 14.24 -4.50 2.10
C MET A 75 13.48 -4.93 3.35
N ALA A 76 12.14 -4.96 3.32
CA ALA A 76 11.35 -5.53 4.41
C ALA A 76 11.59 -7.05 4.56
N LEU A 77 11.68 -7.79 3.45
CA LEU A 77 12.06 -9.20 3.45
C LEU A 77 13.48 -9.40 4.01
N TYR A 78 14.45 -8.59 3.59
CA TYR A 78 15.83 -8.63 4.12
C TYR A 78 15.89 -8.41 5.64
N ARG A 79 15.07 -7.50 6.20
CA ARG A 79 14.98 -7.32 7.65
C ARG A 79 14.41 -8.55 8.36
N THR A 80 13.49 -9.26 7.71
CA THR A 80 12.89 -10.50 8.22
C THR A 80 13.84 -11.70 8.12
N ASP A 81 14.55 -11.82 7.00
CA ASP A 81 15.46 -12.90 6.65
C ASP A 81 16.70 -12.32 5.95
N LYS A 82 17.78 -12.15 6.72
CA LYS A 82 18.99 -11.41 6.34
C LYS A 82 19.88 -12.16 5.34
N GLN A 83 19.34 -12.47 4.17
CA GLN A 83 20.13 -13.07 3.09
C GLN A 83 20.94 -12.00 2.36
N PRO A 84 22.27 -12.17 2.19
CA PRO A 84 23.12 -11.20 1.49
C PRO A 84 22.61 -10.82 0.09
N ARG A 85 22.09 -11.81 -0.66
CA ARG A 85 21.57 -11.61 -2.02
C ARG A 85 20.47 -10.55 -2.12
N TYR A 86 19.67 -10.32 -1.06
CA TYR A 86 18.62 -9.30 -1.09
C TYR A 86 19.20 -7.89 -0.96
N TYR A 87 20.17 -7.74 -0.05
CA TYR A 87 20.89 -6.49 0.14
C TYR A 87 21.74 -6.14 -1.08
N GLU A 88 22.51 -7.10 -1.60
CA GLU A 88 23.36 -6.94 -2.78
C GLU A 88 22.53 -6.52 -4.00
N TYR A 89 21.40 -7.19 -4.25
CA TYR A 89 20.49 -6.85 -5.35
C TYR A 89 19.93 -5.42 -5.24
N ALA A 90 19.60 -4.95 -4.02
CA ALA A 90 19.18 -3.56 -3.79
C ALA A 90 20.33 -2.55 -3.98
N VAL A 91 21.55 -2.91 -3.58
CA VAL A 91 22.75 -2.07 -3.80
C VAL A 91 23.09 -1.98 -5.29
N ASP A 92 23.06 -3.09 -6.02
CA ASP A 92 23.32 -3.13 -7.46
C ASP A 92 22.32 -2.26 -8.23
N TRP A 93 21.06 -2.27 -7.83
CA TRP A 93 20.04 -1.39 -8.41
C TRP A 93 20.38 0.09 -8.19
N GLY A 94 20.72 0.48 -6.96
CA GLY A 94 21.16 1.84 -6.65
C GLY A 94 22.38 2.25 -7.46
N GLN A 95 23.39 1.38 -7.56
CA GLN A 95 24.60 1.60 -8.36
C GLN A 95 24.30 1.77 -9.85
N SER A 96 23.42 0.94 -10.42
CA SER A 96 23.03 1.00 -11.84
C SER A 96 22.45 2.36 -12.25
N HIS A 97 21.80 3.04 -11.30
CA HIS A 97 21.21 4.37 -11.48
C HIS A 97 22.05 5.49 -10.86
N LYS A 98 23.26 5.18 -10.41
CA LYS A 98 24.18 6.11 -9.73
C LYS A 98 23.52 6.82 -8.54
N TRP A 99 22.59 6.14 -7.88
CA TRP A 99 21.79 6.66 -6.75
C TRP A 99 20.96 7.91 -7.09
N GLY A 100 20.76 8.18 -8.38
CA GLY A 100 19.97 9.31 -8.85
C GLY A 100 18.47 9.01 -8.84
N ILE A 101 17.68 10.07 -8.70
CA ILE A 101 16.24 10.01 -8.93
C ILE A 101 15.90 10.25 -10.39
N ARG A 102 14.76 9.73 -10.84
CA ARG A 102 14.31 9.96 -12.22
C ARG A 102 14.11 11.46 -12.47
N ASN A 103 14.57 11.93 -13.62
CA ASN A 103 14.55 13.34 -14.02
C ASN A 103 15.42 14.30 -13.16
N GLY A 104 16.19 13.80 -12.19
CA GLY A 104 17.17 14.58 -11.44
C GLY A 104 16.59 15.47 -10.33
N ILE A 105 17.46 16.20 -9.64
CA ILE A 105 17.20 16.88 -8.35
C ILE A 105 16.22 18.06 -8.41
N THR A 106 15.83 18.52 -9.60
CA THR A 106 14.84 19.59 -9.77
C THR A 106 13.42 19.06 -9.95
N ASP A 107 13.26 17.74 -10.11
CA ASP A 107 11.98 17.09 -10.30
C ASP A 107 11.22 16.99 -8.95
N ARG A 108 9.95 17.40 -8.97
CA ARG A 108 9.07 17.40 -7.79
C ARG A 108 8.01 16.31 -7.85
N ASN A 109 8.06 15.43 -8.85
CA ASN A 109 7.09 14.36 -9.01
C ASN A 109 7.36 13.27 -7.96
N ALA A 110 6.37 12.99 -7.13
CA ALA A 110 6.48 12.00 -6.07
C ALA A 110 6.90 10.61 -6.58
N ASP A 111 6.42 10.17 -7.76
CA ASP A 111 6.79 8.87 -8.34
C ASP A 111 8.30 8.73 -8.56
N ASN A 112 8.97 9.82 -8.91
CA ASN A 112 10.40 9.84 -9.18
C ASN A 112 11.23 9.83 -7.87
N GLN A 113 10.61 10.16 -6.73
CA GLN A 113 11.24 10.16 -5.41
C GLN A 113 11.17 8.79 -4.71
N CYS A 114 10.25 7.91 -5.13
CA CYS A 114 10.02 6.61 -4.48
C CYS A 114 11.29 5.77 -4.33
N ALA A 115 12.18 5.74 -5.33
CA ALA A 115 13.46 5.04 -5.24
C ALA A 115 14.33 5.50 -4.06
N GLY A 116 14.22 6.78 -3.69
CA GLY A 116 14.89 7.38 -2.56
C GLY A 116 14.61 6.69 -1.22
N GLN A 117 13.45 6.06 -1.04
CA GLN A 117 13.14 5.35 0.21
C GLN A 117 14.12 4.19 0.46
N THR A 118 14.44 3.43 -0.59
CA THR A 118 15.41 2.33 -0.52
C THR A 118 16.82 2.88 -0.39
N TYR A 119 17.17 3.96 -1.11
CA TYR A 119 18.51 4.56 -1.02
C TYR A 119 18.81 5.07 0.39
N LEU A 120 17.85 5.74 1.03
CA LEU A 120 17.97 6.20 2.41
C LEU A 120 18.05 5.03 3.41
N GLU A 121 17.34 3.93 3.17
CA GLU A 121 17.47 2.74 4.01
C GLU A 121 18.84 2.08 3.86
N LEU A 122 19.36 1.96 2.63
CA LEU A 122 20.71 1.45 2.38
C LEU A 122 21.79 2.36 2.97
N TYR A 123 21.57 3.68 2.96
CA TYR A 123 22.43 4.65 3.66
C TYR A 123 22.43 4.43 5.18
N GLN A 124 21.28 4.15 5.79
CA GLN A 124 21.20 3.86 7.22
C GLN A 124 21.92 2.56 7.61
N ILE A 125 21.96 1.58 6.70
CA ILE A 125 22.68 0.31 6.90
C ILE A 125 24.19 0.50 6.71
N ASP A 126 24.60 1.19 5.65
CA ASP A 126 25.99 1.43 5.28
C ASP A 126 26.12 2.87 4.74
N PRO A 127 26.55 3.82 5.59
CA PRO A 127 26.56 5.24 5.25
C PRO A 127 27.55 5.57 4.14
N LYS A 128 27.01 5.89 2.96
CA LYS A 128 27.76 6.33 1.79
C LYS A 128 27.13 7.60 1.21
N PRO A 129 27.87 8.72 1.07
CA PRO A 129 27.31 10.01 0.67
C PRO A 129 26.47 9.95 -0.62
N GLU A 130 26.89 9.15 -1.61
CA GLU A 130 26.19 8.99 -2.88
C GLU A 130 24.77 8.45 -2.72
N ARG A 131 24.48 7.65 -1.69
CA ARG A 131 23.13 7.09 -1.41
C ARG A 131 22.15 8.13 -0.88
N LEU A 132 22.66 9.25 -0.36
CA LEU A 132 21.88 10.32 0.26
C LEU A 132 21.79 11.56 -0.65
N HIS A 133 22.87 11.86 -1.39
CA HIS A 133 23.08 13.15 -2.04
C HIS A 133 21.90 13.64 -2.90
N ASP A 134 21.50 12.88 -3.93
CA ASP A 134 20.51 13.35 -4.91
C ASP A 134 19.10 13.43 -4.32
N ILE A 135 18.69 12.41 -3.55
CA ILE A 135 17.37 12.42 -2.92
C ILE A 135 17.25 13.53 -1.87
N LYS A 136 18.32 13.80 -1.10
CA LYS A 136 18.35 14.91 -0.17
C LYS A 136 18.27 16.23 -0.91
N ALA A 137 19.07 16.44 -1.95
CA ALA A 137 19.05 17.68 -2.74
C ALA A 137 17.67 17.96 -3.36
N ALA A 138 16.99 16.92 -3.88
CA ALA A 138 15.65 17.05 -4.42
C ALA A 138 14.63 17.50 -3.37
N VAL A 139 14.68 16.90 -2.18
CA VAL A 139 13.78 17.26 -1.09
C VAL A 139 14.14 18.63 -0.47
N ASP A 140 15.42 18.98 -0.36
CA ASP A 140 15.89 20.30 0.10
C ASP A 140 15.31 21.41 -0.78
N ASN A 141 15.31 21.23 -2.11
CA ASN A 141 14.69 22.17 -3.05
C ASN A 141 13.18 22.33 -2.81
N MET A 142 12.50 21.26 -2.37
CA MET A 142 11.08 21.33 -2.03
C MET A 142 10.84 22.02 -0.69
N VAL A 143 11.66 21.72 0.32
CA VAL A 143 11.63 22.36 1.64
C VAL A 143 11.85 23.87 1.53
N ALA A 144 12.78 24.31 0.68
CA ALA A 144 13.09 25.73 0.45
C ALA A 144 12.04 26.51 -0.37
N SER A 145 11.03 25.84 -0.93
CA SER A 145 10.00 26.45 -1.77
C SER A 145 8.70 26.66 -0.99
N ASP A 146 7.89 27.67 -1.33
CA ASP A 146 6.55 27.86 -0.75
C ASP A 146 5.48 26.91 -1.32
N LYS A 147 5.78 26.21 -2.41
CA LYS A 147 4.84 25.31 -3.09
C LYS A 147 4.55 24.07 -2.22
N VAL A 148 3.26 23.70 -2.15
CA VAL A 148 2.74 22.60 -1.32
C VAL A 148 1.72 21.70 -2.03
N ASP A 149 1.41 21.95 -3.29
CA ASP A 149 0.34 21.31 -4.08
C ASP A 149 0.84 20.25 -5.08
N ASP A 150 2.07 19.74 -4.93
CA ASP A 150 2.61 18.72 -5.85
C ASP A 150 1.91 17.35 -5.70
N TRP A 151 1.39 17.03 -4.52
CA TRP A 151 0.72 15.76 -4.21
C TRP A 151 -0.77 15.84 -4.51
N ASN A 152 -1.11 15.98 -5.79
CA ASN A 152 -2.50 16.12 -6.26
C ASN A 152 -3.24 14.78 -6.50
N TRP A 153 -2.59 13.65 -6.18
CA TRP A 153 -3.19 12.32 -6.18
C TRP A 153 -2.68 11.53 -4.97
N ILE A 154 -3.52 10.67 -4.40
CA ILE A 154 -3.23 10.06 -3.09
C ILE A 154 -2.08 9.06 -3.09
N ASP A 155 -1.76 8.46 -4.25
CA ASP A 155 -0.63 7.56 -4.39
C ASP A 155 0.69 8.29 -4.12
N ALA A 156 0.77 9.59 -4.44
CA ALA A 156 1.94 10.43 -4.20
C ALA A 156 2.38 10.42 -2.73
N LEU A 157 1.43 10.23 -1.81
CA LEU A 157 1.70 10.14 -0.38
C LEU A 157 2.66 8.99 -0.09
N GLN A 158 2.43 7.81 -0.66
CA GLN A 158 3.33 6.67 -0.50
C GLN A 158 4.68 6.92 -1.17
N MET A 159 4.68 7.52 -2.36
CA MET A 159 5.90 7.67 -3.13
C MET A 159 6.88 8.65 -2.46
N ALA A 160 6.37 9.70 -1.82
CA ALA A 160 7.19 10.80 -1.29
C ALA A 160 7.20 10.94 0.24
N MET A 161 6.07 10.83 0.97
CA MET A 161 6.05 11.14 2.42
C MET A 161 7.13 10.38 3.22
N PRO A 162 7.35 9.07 3.01
CA PRO A 162 8.38 8.35 3.78
C PRO A 162 9.80 8.84 3.50
N VAL A 163 10.08 9.44 2.33
CA VAL A 163 11.37 10.06 2.01
C VAL A 163 11.62 11.24 2.94
N PHE A 164 10.64 12.15 3.08
CA PHE A 164 10.74 13.31 3.96
C PHE A 164 10.94 12.89 5.41
N ALA A 165 10.15 11.92 5.90
CA ALA A 165 10.28 11.41 7.26
C ALA A 165 11.65 10.78 7.52
N LYS A 166 12.18 9.98 6.59
CA LYS A 166 13.53 9.39 6.69
C LYS A 166 14.62 10.45 6.68
N LEU A 167 14.52 11.46 5.82
CA LEU A 167 15.47 12.57 5.78
C LEU A 167 15.46 13.35 7.09
N ALA A 168 14.28 13.68 7.62
CA ALA A 168 14.15 14.35 8.92
C ALA A 168 14.89 13.60 10.05
N VAL A 169 14.78 12.27 10.09
CA VAL A 169 15.49 11.42 11.05
C VAL A 169 17.00 11.44 10.81
N ILE A 170 17.44 11.31 9.56
CA ILE A 170 18.87 11.25 9.19
C ILE A 170 19.57 12.58 9.47
N THR A 171 18.93 13.70 9.14
CA THR A 171 19.49 15.06 9.25
C THR A 171 19.24 15.69 10.61
N LYS A 172 18.27 15.17 11.36
CA LYS A 172 17.75 15.75 12.62
C LYS A 172 17.21 17.17 12.42
N ASP A 173 16.53 17.39 11.30
CA ASP A 173 15.96 18.68 10.93
C ASP A 173 14.43 18.57 10.80
N ASN A 174 13.71 19.38 11.58
CA ASN A 174 12.25 19.40 11.57
C ASN A 174 11.67 20.06 10.32
N ALA A 175 12.44 20.81 9.53
CA ALA A 175 11.94 21.44 8.30
C ALA A 175 11.36 20.41 7.31
N TYR A 176 11.92 19.20 7.29
CA TYR A 176 11.39 18.09 6.50
C TYR A 176 10.00 17.63 7.00
N TYR A 177 9.78 17.56 8.32
CA TYR A 177 8.46 17.24 8.88
C TYR A 177 7.42 18.32 8.58
N GLU A 178 7.80 19.59 8.71
CA GLU A 178 6.90 20.72 8.41
C GLU A 178 6.51 20.75 6.92
N LYS A 179 7.46 20.57 6.01
CA LYS A 179 7.16 20.52 4.57
C LYS A 179 6.29 19.31 4.23
N MET A 180 6.61 18.13 4.76
CA MET A 180 5.79 16.92 4.57
C MET A 180 4.36 17.14 5.04
N TYR A 181 4.18 17.72 6.24
CA TYR A 181 2.87 18.01 6.79
C TYR A 181 2.10 19.02 5.94
N ALA A 182 2.74 20.11 5.52
CA ALA A 182 2.09 21.13 4.70
C ALA A 182 1.55 20.56 3.38
N MET A 183 2.34 19.69 2.72
CA MET A 183 1.94 19.03 1.47
C MET A 183 0.84 17.99 1.69
N TYR A 184 0.99 17.12 2.71
CA TYR A 184 -0.05 16.15 3.09
C TYR A 184 -1.38 16.85 3.44
N ASN A 185 -1.32 17.93 4.20
CA ASN A 185 -2.50 18.67 4.62
C ASN A 185 -3.15 19.41 3.43
N ASN A 186 -2.38 19.85 2.44
CA ASN A 186 -2.94 20.36 1.18
C ASN A 186 -3.73 19.28 0.44
N SER A 187 -3.16 18.08 0.25
CA SER A 187 -3.89 16.94 -0.34
C SER A 187 -5.14 16.60 0.46
N LYS A 188 -5.05 16.59 1.78
CA LYS A 188 -6.16 16.26 2.70
C LYS A 188 -7.31 17.25 2.65
N THR A 189 -7.02 18.56 2.56
CA THR A 189 -8.00 19.62 2.90
C THR A 189 -8.24 20.67 1.81
N ARG A 190 -7.50 20.64 0.69
CA ARG A 190 -7.57 21.66 -0.36
C ARG A 190 -7.62 21.09 -1.77
N GLU A 191 -6.85 20.05 -2.04
CA GLU A 191 -6.80 19.44 -3.37
C GLU A 191 -8.20 19.00 -3.85
N GLY A 192 -8.54 19.25 -5.11
CA GLY A 192 -9.91 19.02 -5.61
C GLY A 192 -10.98 19.94 -5.00
N GLY A 193 -10.60 21.06 -4.37
CA GLY A 193 -11.49 22.07 -3.79
C GLY A 193 -11.65 21.92 -2.28
N ASN A 194 -12.12 20.76 -1.82
CA ASN A 194 -12.38 20.49 -0.39
C ASN A 194 -11.44 19.44 0.21
N GLY A 195 -10.39 19.04 -0.52
CA GLY A 195 -9.49 17.97 -0.13
C GLY A 195 -9.91 16.60 -0.66
N LEU A 196 -8.94 15.67 -0.68
CA LEU A 196 -9.12 14.31 -1.16
C LEU A 196 -9.58 13.33 -0.07
N TYR A 197 -9.59 13.74 1.20
CA TYR A 197 -10.05 12.90 2.31
C TYR A 197 -11.53 13.14 2.61
N ASN A 198 -12.33 12.08 2.60
CA ASN A 198 -13.69 12.12 3.09
C ASN A 198 -13.70 11.79 4.60
N PRO A 199 -14.02 12.76 5.50
CA PRO A 199 -14.08 12.49 6.93
C PRO A 199 -15.28 11.62 7.35
N GLN A 200 -16.33 11.53 6.54
CA GLN A 200 -17.52 10.72 6.82
C GLN A 200 -17.21 9.23 6.64
N ASP A 201 -16.63 8.89 5.49
CA ASP A 201 -16.27 7.51 5.15
C ASP A 201 -14.89 7.11 5.68
N LYS A 202 -14.07 8.11 6.07
CA LYS A 202 -12.68 7.96 6.51
C LYS A 202 -11.81 7.28 5.44
N LEU A 203 -12.10 7.58 4.18
CA LEU A 203 -11.40 7.10 2.99
C LEU A 203 -11.04 8.27 2.09
N TRP A 204 -10.19 8.01 1.11
CA TRP A 204 -9.64 9.01 0.21
C TRP A 204 -10.06 8.79 -1.24
N TRP A 205 -10.56 9.84 -1.88
CA TRP A 205 -10.71 9.89 -3.33
C TRP A 205 -9.33 9.99 -3.99
N ARG A 206 -9.16 9.34 -5.14
CA ARG A 206 -7.83 9.22 -5.75
C ARG A 206 -7.23 10.57 -6.13
N ASP A 207 -8.03 11.44 -6.71
CA ASP A 207 -7.70 12.80 -7.13
C ASP A 207 -8.99 13.63 -7.28
N LYS A 208 -8.85 14.87 -7.75
CA LYS A 208 -9.97 15.81 -7.95
C LYS A 208 -11.10 15.29 -8.86
N ASP A 209 -10.83 14.33 -9.75
CA ASP A 209 -11.82 13.82 -10.70
C ASP A 209 -12.85 12.91 -9.99
N PHE A 210 -12.52 12.38 -8.81
CA PHE A 210 -13.35 11.46 -8.03
C PHE A 210 -14.01 12.12 -6.80
N VAL A 211 -13.63 13.35 -6.47
CA VAL A 211 -14.34 14.16 -5.47
C VAL A 211 -15.79 14.39 -5.95
N PRO A 212 -16.80 14.49 -5.06
CA PRO A 212 -18.18 14.76 -5.46
C PRO A 212 -18.29 15.91 -6.46
N PRO A 213 -19.07 15.76 -7.54
CA PRO A 213 -20.25 14.89 -7.62
C PRO A 213 -20.03 13.53 -8.30
N TYR A 214 -18.80 13.08 -8.57
CA TYR A 214 -18.58 11.74 -9.15
C TYR A 214 -19.17 10.65 -8.23
N LYS A 215 -19.85 9.66 -8.82
CA LYS A 215 -20.41 8.50 -8.12
C LYS A 215 -20.17 7.22 -8.91
N GLU A 216 -20.00 6.13 -8.19
CA GLU A 216 -20.04 4.78 -8.76
C GLU A 216 -21.45 4.43 -9.25
N PRO A 217 -21.65 3.37 -10.07
CA PRO A 217 -22.96 2.98 -10.57
C PRO A 217 -24.03 2.75 -9.49
N ASN A 218 -23.63 2.33 -8.29
CA ASN A 218 -24.53 2.16 -7.15
C ASN A 218 -24.90 3.48 -6.43
N GLY A 219 -24.37 4.62 -6.85
CA GLY A 219 -24.63 5.94 -6.26
C GLY A 219 -23.72 6.31 -5.08
N GLU A 220 -22.79 5.44 -4.69
CA GLU A 220 -21.80 5.68 -3.63
C GLU A 220 -20.55 6.41 -4.14
N ASP A 221 -19.72 6.89 -3.22
CA ASP A 221 -18.42 7.49 -3.54
C ASP A 221 -17.41 6.47 -4.10
N CYS A 222 -16.55 6.94 -5.02
CA CYS A 222 -15.52 6.10 -5.64
C CYS A 222 -14.23 6.12 -4.83
N TYR A 223 -14.02 5.06 -4.04
CA TYR A 223 -12.75 4.82 -3.36
C TYR A 223 -12.02 3.64 -3.97
N TRP A 224 -10.89 3.95 -4.61
CA TRP A 224 -10.03 2.92 -5.18
C TRP A 224 -9.21 2.24 -4.09
N SER A 225 -9.26 0.91 -4.08
CA SER A 225 -8.63 0.06 -3.06
C SER A 225 -7.11 0.24 -3.00
N ARG A 226 -6.40 0.13 -4.13
CA ARG A 226 -4.94 0.36 -4.13
C ARG A 226 -4.57 1.79 -3.79
N GLY A 227 -5.34 2.79 -4.22
CA GLY A 227 -5.14 4.19 -3.86
C GLY A 227 -5.20 4.41 -2.35
N ASN A 228 -6.24 3.91 -1.69
CA ASN A 228 -6.35 3.95 -0.23
C ASN A 228 -5.26 3.10 0.45
N GLY A 229 -4.87 1.99 -0.17
CA GLY A 229 -3.73 1.17 0.27
C GLY A 229 -2.42 1.95 0.29
N TRP A 230 -2.18 2.83 -0.70
CA TRP A 230 -1.02 3.70 -0.71
C TRP A 230 -1.03 4.70 0.45
N VAL A 231 -2.18 5.28 0.78
CA VAL A 231 -2.28 6.17 1.96
C VAL A 231 -1.94 5.40 3.24
N VAL A 232 -2.47 4.18 3.40
CA VAL A 232 -2.13 3.32 4.55
C VAL A 232 -0.63 3.03 4.60
N ALA A 233 -0.02 2.66 3.47
CA ALA A 233 1.41 2.38 3.39
C ALA A 233 2.26 3.61 3.77
N ALA A 234 1.88 4.80 3.28
CA ALA A 234 2.56 6.05 3.57
C ALA A 234 2.56 6.33 5.08
N LEU A 235 1.38 6.26 5.71
CA LEU A 235 1.20 6.50 7.14
C LEU A 235 2.01 5.51 7.97
N VAL A 236 1.94 4.22 7.66
CA VAL A 236 2.72 3.19 8.35
C VAL A 236 4.21 3.48 8.25
N ARG A 237 4.72 3.74 7.04
CA ARG A 237 6.15 3.94 6.81
C ARG A 237 6.68 5.24 7.42
N VAL A 238 5.85 6.28 7.51
CA VAL A 238 6.17 7.51 8.23
C VAL A 238 6.18 7.26 9.74
N LEU A 239 5.15 6.64 10.29
CA LEU A 239 5.01 6.38 11.73
C LEU A 239 6.05 5.39 12.27
N ASP A 240 6.56 4.48 11.43
CA ASP A 240 7.60 3.50 11.77
C ASP A 240 8.97 4.15 12.04
N VAL A 241 9.25 5.29 11.39
CA VAL A 241 10.55 6.00 11.54
C VAL A 241 10.44 7.28 12.38
N MET A 242 9.26 7.88 12.48
CA MET A 242 9.08 9.15 13.21
C MET A 242 9.28 8.97 14.72
N PRO A 243 10.16 9.78 15.35
CA PRO A 243 10.23 9.91 16.80
C PRO A 243 8.87 10.27 17.39
N LYS A 244 8.56 9.77 18.60
CA LYS A 244 7.23 9.95 19.24
C LYS A 244 6.84 11.41 19.46
N ASP A 245 7.83 12.28 19.63
CA ASP A 245 7.72 13.72 19.89
C ASP A 245 7.88 14.58 18.62
N ALA A 246 8.07 13.97 17.45
CA ALA A 246 8.22 14.69 16.20
C ALA A 246 6.94 15.49 15.83
N PRO A 247 7.07 16.67 15.20
CA PRO A 247 5.94 17.49 14.77
C PRO A 247 4.90 16.71 13.97
N HIS A 248 3.63 17.01 14.20
CA HIS A 248 2.47 16.47 13.48
C HIS A 248 2.27 14.94 13.56
N ARG A 249 3.03 14.20 14.37
CA ARG A 249 2.88 12.74 14.50
C ARG A 249 1.46 12.30 14.83
N ALA A 250 0.83 13.03 15.75
CA ALA A 250 -0.51 12.73 16.23
C ALA A 250 -1.55 12.78 15.11
N GLU A 251 -1.39 13.69 14.14
CA GLU A 251 -2.29 13.80 12.98
C GLU A 251 -2.18 12.56 12.08
N TYR A 252 -0.96 12.07 11.81
CA TYR A 252 -0.77 10.85 11.02
C TYR A 252 -1.30 9.61 11.74
N GLU A 253 -1.09 9.51 13.06
CA GLU A 253 -1.63 8.41 13.86
C GLU A 253 -3.16 8.43 13.88
N GLN A 254 -3.77 9.61 14.04
CA GLN A 254 -5.22 9.78 13.98
C GLN A 254 -5.79 9.38 12.61
N MET A 255 -5.16 9.82 11.53
CA MET A 255 -5.56 9.43 10.17
C MET A 255 -5.45 7.91 9.97
N TYR A 256 -4.34 7.32 10.39
CA TYR A 256 -4.12 5.88 10.32
C TYR A 256 -5.24 5.12 11.06
N LEU A 257 -5.54 5.49 12.31
CA LEU A 257 -6.59 4.86 13.10
C LEU A 257 -7.98 5.03 12.46
N ALA A 258 -8.25 6.18 11.85
CA ALA A 258 -9.52 6.41 11.14
C ALA A 258 -9.68 5.44 9.95
N MET A 259 -8.65 5.27 9.13
CA MET A 259 -8.67 4.31 8.03
C MET A 259 -8.75 2.86 8.51
N MET A 260 -8.04 2.50 9.59
CA MET A 260 -8.13 1.16 10.17
C MET A 260 -9.53 0.80 10.67
N GLN A 261 -10.35 1.80 11.03
CA GLN A 261 -11.76 1.58 11.34
C GLN A 261 -12.65 1.42 10.10
N ALA A 262 -12.34 2.12 9.00
CA ALA A 262 -13.16 2.14 7.80
C ALA A 262 -13.01 0.91 6.90
N LEU A 263 -11.81 0.30 6.89
CA LEU A 263 -11.48 -0.79 5.98
C LEU A 263 -12.09 -2.15 6.39
N PRO A 264 -12.15 -2.58 7.66
CA PRO A 264 -12.68 -3.88 8.04
C PRO A 264 -14.11 -4.19 7.56
N PRO A 265 -15.09 -3.27 7.65
CA PRO A 265 -16.44 -3.52 7.15
C PRO A 265 -16.51 -3.79 5.64
N LEU A 266 -15.48 -3.37 4.89
CA LEU A 266 -15.39 -3.49 3.44
C LEU A 266 -14.67 -4.78 3.00
N GLN A 267 -14.16 -5.58 3.95
CA GLN A 267 -13.52 -6.85 3.64
C GLN A 267 -14.56 -7.85 3.11
N ARG A 268 -14.28 -8.45 1.96
CA ARG A 268 -15.08 -9.51 1.38
C ARG A 268 -15.05 -10.78 2.24
N PRO A 269 -16.04 -11.67 2.12
CA PRO A 269 -16.04 -12.96 2.82
C PRO A 269 -14.81 -13.84 2.56
N ASP A 270 -14.18 -13.70 1.38
CA ASP A 270 -12.97 -14.42 0.97
C ASP A 270 -11.65 -13.77 1.43
N GLY A 271 -11.71 -12.65 2.17
CA GLY A 271 -10.55 -11.98 2.77
C GLY A 271 -9.98 -10.82 1.96
N PHE A 272 -10.42 -10.65 0.71
CA PHE A 272 -9.96 -9.58 -0.17
C PHE A 272 -10.75 -8.30 0.02
N TRP A 273 -10.25 -7.21 -0.53
CA TRP A 273 -11.03 -6.01 -0.83
C TRP A 273 -11.26 -5.93 -2.34
N ASN A 274 -12.44 -5.44 -2.74
CA ASN A 274 -12.74 -5.17 -4.14
C ASN A 274 -11.88 -4.02 -4.68
N VAL A 275 -11.81 -3.84 -5.99
CA VAL A 275 -11.10 -2.70 -6.59
C VAL A 275 -11.79 -1.38 -6.27
N SER A 276 -13.12 -1.33 -6.38
CA SER A 276 -13.96 -0.27 -5.82
C SER A 276 -14.41 -0.67 -4.42
N LEU A 277 -14.04 0.11 -3.41
CA LEU A 277 -14.28 -0.24 -2.01
C LEU A 277 -15.77 -0.16 -1.62
N HIS A 278 -16.51 0.79 -2.18
CA HIS A 278 -17.94 1.01 -1.87
C HIS A 278 -18.89 0.42 -2.93
N ASP A 279 -18.39 -0.04 -4.07
CA ASP A 279 -19.19 -0.75 -5.07
C ASP A 279 -18.61 -2.13 -5.41
N ALA A 280 -19.06 -3.14 -4.67
CA ALA A 280 -18.65 -4.53 -4.89
C ALA A 280 -19.15 -5.11 -6.23
N THR A 281 -20.06 -4.44 -6.94
CA THR A 281 -20.57 -4.87 -8.24
C THR A 281 -19.82 -4.24 -9.41
N HIS A 282 -19.12 -3.12 -9.17
CA HIS A 282 -18.31 -2.45 -10.17
C HIS A 282 -16.83 -2.89 -10.08
N PHE A 283 -16.45 -3.80 -10.98
CA PHE A 283 -15.14 -4.47 -10.95
C PHE A 283 -14.89 -5.25 -9.65
N GLY A 284 -15.95 -5.86 -9.12
CA GLY A 284 -15.88 -6.71 -7.94
C GLY A 284 -15.00 -7.94 -8.14
N GLY A 285 -14.41 -8.42 -7.07
CA GLY A 285 -13.56 -9.59 -7.09
C GLY A 285 -12.33 -9.44 -6.21
N LYS A 286 -11.38 -10.34 -6.42
CA LYS A 286 -10.10 -10.34 -5.71
C LYS A 286 -9.16 -9.35 -6.37
N GLU A 287 -8.63 -8.44 -5.57
CA GLU A 287 -7.52 -7.58 -5.97
C GLU A 287 -6.46 -7.63 -4.87
N MET A 288 -5.27 -8.08 -5.25
CA MET A 288 -4.23 -8.47 -4.30
C MET A 288 -3.51 -7.26 -3.71
N THR A 289 -3.28 -6.20 -4.48
CA THR A 289 -2.39 -5.11 -4.04
C THR A 289 -3.00 -4.23 -2.95
N GLY A 290 -4.24 -3.79 -3.08
CA GLY A 290 -4.97 -3.11 -2.01
C GLY A 290 -5.13 -4.00 -0.79
N THR A 291 -5.50 -5.27 -0.99
CA THR A 291 -5.59 -6.28 0.08
C THR A 291 -4.27 -6.43 0.85
N ALA A 292 -3.14 -6.48 0.15
CA ALA A 292 -1.81 -6.58 0.75
C ALA A 292 -1.49 -5.32 1.56
N LEU A 293 -1.77 -4.13 1.05
CA LEU A 293 -1.48 -2.87 1.75
C LEU A 293 -2.34 -2.67 2.99
N PHE A 294 -3.62 -3.08 2.96
CA PHE A 294 -4.47 -3.10 4.16
C PHE A 294 -4.00 -4.12 5.18
N THR A 295 -3.60 -5.31 4.71
CA THR A 295 -3.00 -6.35 5.57
C THR A 295 -1.72 -5.85 6.23
N TYR A 296 -0.85 -5.17 5.47
CA TYR A 296 0.37 -4.52 5.96
C TYR A 296 0.06 -3.52 7.07
N GLY A 297 -0.86 -2.59 6.83
CA GLY A 297 -1.25 -1.58 7.82
C GLY A 297 -1.82 -2.20 9.10
N MET A 298 -2.80 -3.08 8.98
CA MET A 298 -3.43 -3.71 10.14
C MET A 298 -2.42 -4.57 10.94
N ALA A 299 -1.55 -5.33 10.27
CA ALA A 299 -0.52 -6.12 10.93
C ALA A 299 0.51 -5.24 11.64
N TRP A 300 0.95 -4.15 11.02
CA TRP A 300 1.84 -3.17 11.66
C TRP A 300 1.18 -2.56 12.91
N GLY A 301 -0.10 -2.18 12.83
CA GLY A 301 -0.84 -1.65 13.97
C GLY A 301 -0.93 -2.61 15.16
N LEU A 302 -1.13 -3.90 14.90
CA LEU A 302 -1.08 -4.93 15.95
C LEU A 302 0.32 -5.06 16.55
N ASN A 303 1.36 -5.10 15.72
CA ASN A 303 2.74 -5.21 16.18
C ASN A 303 3.17 -4.00 17.03
N ASN A 304 2.57 -2.83 16.81
CA ASN A 304 2.85 -1.59 17.53
C ASN A 304 1.86 -1.28 18.67
N GLY A 305 0.92 -2.17 18.96
CA GLY A 305 -0.04 -2.00 20.05
C GLY A 305 -1.09 -0.90 19.82
N LEU A 306 -1.30 -0.49 18.57
CA LEU A 306 -2.27 0.54 18.18
C LEU A 306 -3.66 -0.04 17.86
N LEU A 307 -3.75 -1.34 17.60
CA LEU A 307 -4.99 -2.03 17.23
C LEU A 307 -5.31 -3.18 18.19
N ASP A 308 -6.61 -3.46 18.38
CA ASP A 308 -7.05 -4.57 19.22
C ASP A 308 -6.84 -5.94 18.55
N LYS A 309 -6.13 -6.84 19.24
CA LYS A 309 -5.79 -8.16 18.70
C LYS A 309 -7.03 -9.00 18.36
N LYS A 310 -8.06 -8.98 19.21
CA LYS A 310 -9.26 -9.81 19.02
C LYS A 310 -10.05 -9.39 17.78
N GLN A 311 -10.09 -8.08 17.52
CA GLN A 311 -10.75 -7.53 16.35
C GLN A 311 -9.95 -7.77 15.08
N TYR A 312 -8.66 -7.43 15.05
CA TYR A 312 -7.90 -7.33 13.79
C TYR A 312 -7.19 -8.63 13.38
N GLU A 313 -6.82 -9.51 14.31
CA GLU A 313 -6.12 -10.75 13.95
C GLU A 313 -6.92 -11.63 12.97
N PRO A 314 -8.23 -11.88 13.16
CA PRO A 314 -9.00 -12.70 12.21
C PRO A 314 -9.11 -12.06 10.81
N ILE A 315 -9.16 -10.73 10.74
CA ILE A 315 -9.23 -9.98 9.47
C ILE A 315 -7.92 -10.16 8.69
N ILE A 316 -6.79 -9.95 9.36
CA ILE A 316 -5.43 -10.12 8.80
C ILE A 316 -5.20 -11.56 8.38
N ALA A 317 -5.55 -12.53 9.24
CA ALA A 317 -5.37 -13.94 8.97
C ALA A 317 -6.15 -14.37 7.72
N LYS A 318 -7.40 -13.91 7.58
CA LYS A 318 -8.23 -14.19 6.41
C LYS A 318 -7.63 -13.59 5.14
N ALA A 319 -7.23 -12.32 5.16
CA ALA A 319 -6.64 -11.64 4.02
C ALA A 319 -5.33 -12.31 3.56
N TRP A 320 -4.41 -12.56 4.49
CA TRP A 320 -3.14 -13.19 4.18
C TRP A 320 -3.30 -14.62 3.65
N GLN A 321 -4.18 -15.43 4.26
CA GLN A 321 -4.46 -16.77 3.77
C GLN A 321 -5.10 -16.75 2.38
N GLY A 322 -6.04 -15.82 2.14
CA GLY A 322 -6.63 -15.61 0.82
C GLY A 322 -5.58 -15.32 -0.24
N MET A 323 -4.67 -14.36 0.02
CA MET A 323 -3.59 -14.03 -0.91
C MET A 323 -2.64 -15.21 -1.17
N VAL A 324 -2.21 -15.93 -0.12
CA VAL A 324 -1.31 -17.09 -0.29
C VAL A 324 -1.97 -18.21 -1.09
N LYS A 325 -3.25 -18.49 -0.81
CA LYS A 325 -3.99 -19.59 -1.45
C LYS A 325 -4.34 -19.26 -2.90
N ASP A 326 -4.79 -18.04 -3.16
CA ASP A 326 -5.47 -17.71 -4.40
C ASP A 326 -4.61 -16.88 -5.36
N CYS A 327 -3.57 -16.17 -4.89
CA CYS A 327 -2.75 -15.31 -5.76
C CYS A 327 -1.43 -15.93 -6.19
N ILE A 328 -0.82 -16.82 -5.39
CA ILE A 328 0.53 -17.33 -5.67
C ILE A 328 0.45 -18.47 -6.68
N HIS A 329 1.06 -18.28 -7.84
CA HIS A 329 1.27 -19.34 -8.83
C HIS A 329 2.33 -20.33 -8.39
N LYS A 330 2.37 -21.51 -9.01
CA LYS A 330 3.33 -22.57 -8.66
C LYS A 330 4.79 -22.12 -8.78
N ASP A 331 5.08 -21.22 -9.71
CA ASP A 331 6.40 -20.67 -9.97
C ASP A 331 6.73 -19.44 -9.10
N GLY A 332 5.75 -18.90 -8.37
CA GLY A 332 5.90 -17.69 -7.55
C GLY A 332 5.34 -16.41 -8.19
N PHE A 333 4.83 -16.45 -9.43
CA PHE A 333 4.13 -15.29 -10.00
C PHE A 333 2.87 -14.95 -9.18
N LEU A 334 2.56 -13.66 -9.06
CA LEU A 334 1.39 -13.18 -8.32
C LEU A 334 0.25 -12.83 -9.28
N GLY A 335 -0.84 -13.59 -9.20
CA GLY A 335 -2.11 -13.30 -9.84
C GLY A 335 -2.95 -12.28 -9.05
N TYR A 336 -4.06 -11.85 -9.66
CA TYR A 336 -4.97 -10.84 -9.11
C TYR A 336 -4.30 -9.49 -8.81
N VAL A 337 -3.20 -9.19 -9.51
CA VAL A 337 -2.56 -7.87 -9.50
C VAL A 337 -3.23 -7.03 -10.58
N GLN A 338 -4.02 -6.03 -10.19
CA GLN A 338 -4.46 -5.01 -11.14
C GLN A 338 -3.25 -4.22 -11.59
N GLY A 339 -3.04 -4.06 -12.90
CA GLY A 339 -1.97 -3.26 -13.51
C GLY A 339 -2.05 -1.75 -13.18
N THR A 340 -1.12 -0.95 -13.70
CA THR A 340 -1.08 0.49 -13.39
C THR A 340 -2.36 1.19 -13.87
N GLY A 341 -2.70 2.27 -13.19
CA GLY A 341 -3.96 2.98 -13.40
C GLY A 341 -4.19 4.07 -12.38
N LYS A 342 -5.29 4.79 -12.54
CA LYS A 342 -5.77 5.82 -11.62
C LYS A 342 -7.11 5.50 -10.96
N GLU A 343 -7.75 4.40 -11.34
CA GLU A 343 -9.15 4.15 -10.97
C GLU A 343 -9.54 2.66 -11.05
N PRO A 344 -10.71 2.26 -10.53
CA PRO A 344 -11.12 0.87 -10.51
C PRO A 344 -11.21 0.17 -11.87
N LYS A 345 -11.56 0.90 -12.94
CA LYS A 345 -11.74 0.32 -14.28
C LYS A 345 -10.43 -0.03 -14.99
N ASP A 346 -9.30 0.49 -14.53
CA ASP A 346 -8.03 0.29 -15.23
C ASP A 346 -7.51 -1.13 -15.08
N SER A 347 -6.90 -1.66 -16.15
CA SER A 347 -6.29 -2.99 -16.18
C SER A 347 -7.24 -4.14 -15.79
N GLN A 348 -8.52 -3.99 -16.15
CA GLN A 348 -9.57 -5.01 -15.97
C GLN A 348 -9.66 -5.96 -17.18
N PRO A 349 -10.12 -7.22 -17.01
CA PRO A 349 -10.47 -7.85 -15.75
C PRO A 349 -9.24 -8.32 -14.94
N VAL A 350 -9.30 -8.16 -13.62
CA VAL A 350 -8.29 -8.69 -12.70
C VAL A 350 -8.60 -10.16 -12.38
N SER A 351 -7.67 -11.06 -12.69
CA SER A 351 -7.87 -12.50 -12.52
C SER A 351 -6.59 -13.21 -12.08
N TYR A 352 -6.70 -14.51 -11.79
CA TYR A 352 -5.53 -15.33 -11.48
C TYR A 352 -4.50 -15.31 -12.62
N THR A 353 -4.94 -15.30 -13.88
CA THR A 353 -4.07 -15.38 -15.07
C THR A 353 -3.78 -14.04 -15.73
N SER A 354 -4.36 -12.93 -15.26
CA SER A 354 -4.08 -11.60 -15.81
C SER A 354 -2.64 -11.21 -15.49
N LYS A 355 -1.92 -10.68 -16.48
CA LYS A 355 -0.56 -10.16 -16.32
C LYS A 355 -0.63 -8.64 -16.24
N PRO A 356 -0.23 -8.02 -15.11
CA PRO A 356 -0.13 -6.57 -15.05
C PRO A 356 0.98 -6.09 -16.00
N ASP A 357 0.88 -4.84 -16.43
CA ASP A 357 1.95 -4.16 -17.15
C ASP A 357 3.23 -4.03 -16.32
N PHE A 358 3.09 -3.90 -14.99
CA PHE A 358 4.19 -3.98 -14.04
C PHE A 358 3.83 -4.93 -12.89
N GLU A 359 4.59 -6.02 -12.72
CA GLU A 359 4.37 -7.00 -11.63
C GLU A 359 5.13 -6.65 -10.34
N ASP A 360 6.11 -5.75 -10.45
CA ASP A 360 7.10 -5.45 -9.41
C ASP A 360 6.48 -4.77 -8.18
N TYR A 361 5.66 -3.74 -8.35
CA TYR A 361 5.01 -3.09 -7.20
C TYR A 361 4.06 -4.04 -6.47
N GLY A 362 3.37 -4.93 -7.18
CA GLY A 362 2.48 -5.92 -6.58
C GLY A 362 3.24 -6.86 -5.65
N LEU A 363 4.41 -7.33 -6.09
CA LEU A 363 5.32 -8.09 -5.23
C LEU A 363 5.80 -7.27 -4.03
N GLY A 364 6.16 -5.99 -4.23
CA GLY A 364 6.51 -5.07 -3.15
C GLY A 364 5.44 -5.02 -2.05
N CYS A 365 4.18 -4.80 -2.43
CA CYS A 365 3.04 -4.81 -1.51
C CYS A 365 2.91 -6.14 -0.76
N PHE A 366 3.02 -7.26 -1.47
CA PHE A 366 2.93 -8.60 -0.88
C PHE A 366 4.04 -8.86 0.16
N LEU A 367 5.28 -8.44 -0.14
CA LEU A 367 6.42 -8.59 0.77
C LEU A 367 6.30 -7.68 2.00
N LEU A 368 5.79 -6.46 1.85
CA LEU A 368 5.48 -5.58 2.98
C LEU A 368 4.47 -6.25 3.93
N ALA A 369 3.34 -6.74 3.38
CA ALA A 369 2.32 -7.43 4.13
C ALA A 369 2.86 -8.66 4.86
N GLY A 370 3.57 -9.53 4.14
CA GLY A 370 4.14 -10.75 4.70
C GLY A 370 5.17 -10.49 5.79
N SER A 371 5.95 -9.41 5.67
CA SER A 371 6.96 -9.04 6.67
C SER A 371 6.33 -8.63 8.00
N GLU A 372 5.19 -7.94 7.98
CA GLU A 372 4.45 -7.60 9.21
C GLU A 372 3.69 -8.80 9.78
N VAL A 373 3.07 -9.61 8.91
CA VAL A 373 2.40 -10.85 9.33
C VAL A 373 3.39 -11.82 9.98
N TYR A 374 4.63 -11.89 9.49
CA TYR A 374 5.69 -12.71 10.08
C TYR A 374 6.04 -12.31 11.52
N LYS A 375 5.90 -11.02 11.87
CA LYS A 375 6.23 -10.51 13.21
C LYS A 375 5.15 -10.85 14.24
N LEU A 376 3.89 -11.00 13.82
CA LEU A 376 2.76 -11.33 14.70
C LEU A 376 3.03 -12.60 15.53
N LYS A 377 2.54 -12.58 16.78
CA LYS A 377 2.76 -13.61 17.81
C LYS A 377 1.52 -14.40 18.13
#